data_AF-A0A2V7YGC7-F1
#
_entry.id   AF-A0A2V7YGC7-F1
#
_cell.length_a   1.000
_cell.length_b   1.000
_cell.length_c   1.000
_cell.angle_alpha   90.00
_cell.angle_beta   90.00
_cell.angle_gamma   90.00
#
_symmetry.space_group_name_H-M   'P 1'
#
loop_
_entity.id
_entity.type
_entity.pdbx_description
1 polymer ?
#
loop_
_entity_poly.entity_id
_entity_poly.type
_entity_poly.pdbx_seq_one_letter_code
_entity_poly.pdbx_strand_id
1 'polypeptide(L)' 'MTKHPTSKDVVKYLNSRFEARGLPYRLEHLAVLPYQNPMWLANWDVPQLADAPEHDIIEEELREARWRFPQILDE' A
#
# COMPACT_ATOMS: atom_id res chain seq x y z
N MET A 1 -10.66 21.76 1.92
CA MET A 1 -10.63 20.67 0.93
C MET A 1 -9.87 19.50 1.54
N THR A 2 -10.55 18.43 1.89
CA THR A 2 -9.92 17.19 2.36
C THR A 2 -9.23 16.55 1.15
N LYS A 3 -7.90 16.60 1.11
CA LYS A 3 -7.11 15.97 0.05
C LYS A 3 -7.31 14.45 0.17
N HIS A 4 -7.87 13.80 -0.85
CA HIS A 4 -7.91 12.34 -0.87
C HIS A 4 -6.48 11.79 -0.89
N PRO A 5 -6.18 10.71 -0.15
CA PRO A 5 -4.86 10.10 -0.21
C PRO A 5 -4.58 9.57 -1.62
N THR A 6 -3.32 9.56 -2.01
CA THR A 6 -2.90 9.07 -3.34
C THR A 6 -1.93 7.90 -3.24
N SER A 7 -1.63 7.26 -4.37
CA SER A 7 -0.61 6.21 -4.49
C SER A 7 0.72 6.61 -3.83
N LYS A 8 1.14 7.86 -4.01
CA LYS A 8 2.36 8.42 -3.40
C LYS A 8 2.33 8.43 -1.87
N ASP A 9 1.18 8.72 -1.26
CA ASP A 9 1.03 8.71 0.20
C ASP A 9 1.21 7.30 0.76
N VAL A 10 0.64 6.30 0.08
CA VAL A 10 0.75 4.89 0.47
C VAL A 10 2.16 4.36 0.26
N VAL A 11 2.79 4.66 -0.88
CA VAL A 11 4.19 4.31 -1.15
C VAL A 11 5.12 4.87 -0.08
N LYS A 12 4.97 6.16 0.24
CA LYS A 12 5.77 6.80 1.29
C LYS A 12 5.58 6.12 2.65
N TYR A 13 4.34 5.80 3.00
CA TYR A 13 4.02 5.11 4.24
C TYR A 13 4.65 3.71 4.29
N LEU A 14 4.41 2.87 3.29
CA LEU A 14 4.94 1.50 3.24
C LEU A 14 6.46 1.47 3.24
N ASN A 15 7.12 2.34 2.48
CA ASN A 15 8.58 2.41 2.46
C ASN A 15 9.17 2.77 3.83
N SER A 16 8.53 3.69 4.57
CA SER A 16 8.94 4.01 5.94
C SER A 16 8.77 2.83 6.89
N ARG A 17 7.71 2.03 6.71
CA ARG A 17 7.46 0.82 7.50
C ARG A 17 8.45 -0.29 7.19
N PHE A 18 8.72 -0.52 5.91
CA PHE A 18 9.72 -1.49 5.46
C PHE A 18 11.12 -1.11 5.95
N GLU A 19 11.49 0.16 5.90
CA GLU A 19 12.75 0.65 6.47
C GLU A 19 12.83 0.41 7.98
N ALA A 20 11.77 0.72 8.73
CA ALA A 20 11.73 0.49 10.18
C ALA A 20 11.84 -0.99 10.56
N ARG A 21 11.40 -1.90 9.67
CA ARG A 21 11.51 -3.36 9.83
C ARG A 21 12.81 -3.94 9.26
N GLY A 22 13.67 -3.12 8.66
CA GLY A 22 14.90 -3.58 8.02
C GLY A 22 14.70 -4.35 6.71
N LEU A 23 13.52 -4.23 6.08
CA LEU A 23 13.21 -4.89 4.83
C LEU A 23 13.87 -4.17 3.62
N PRO A 24 14.35 -4.91 2.61
CA PRO A 24 15.07 -4.34 1.47
C PRO A 24 14.16 -3.69 0.41
N TYR A 25 12.84 -3.82 0.54
CA TYR A 25 11.88 -3.38 -0.46
C TYR A 25 11.68 -1.88 -0.47
N ARG A 26 11.75 -1.27 -1.66
CA ARG A 26 11.41 0.14 -1.89
C ARG A 26 10.46 0.22 -3.07
N LEU A 27 9.21 0.54 -2.76
CA LEU A 27 8.14 0.69 -3.73
C LEU A 27 8.30 2.03 -4.45
N GLU A 28 8.16 2.02 -5.76
CA GLU A 28 8.09 3.23 -6.59
C GLU A 28 6.65 3.53 -7.03
N HIS A 29 5.86 2.48 -7.23
CA HIS A 29 4.48 2.55 -7.69
C HIS A 29 3.63 1.44 -7.07
N LEU A 30 2.31 1.63 -7.13
CA LEU A 30 1.28 0.69 -6.67
C LEU A 30 0.31 0.43 -7.81
N ALA A 31 -0.30 -0.76 -7.82
CA ALA A 31 -1.39 -1.04 -8.74
C ALA A 31 -2.67 -0.42 -8.15
N VAL A 32 -3.09 0.75 -8.63
CA VAL A 32 -4.37 1.36 -8.25
C VAL A 32 -5.48 0.80 -9.13
N LEU A 33 -6.51 0.25 -8.52
CA LEU A 33 -7.67 -0.27 -9.22
C LEU A 33 -8.57 0.88 -9.69
N PRO A 34 -9.12 0.81 -10.92
CA PRO A 34 -9.83 1.92 -11.56
C PRO A 34 -11.17 2.28 -10.88
N TYR A 35 -11.69 1.41 -10.01
CA TYR A 35 -12.96 1.62 -9.32
C TYR A 35 -12.75 1.67 -7.81
N GLN A 36 -13.29 2.70 -7.18
CA GLN A 36 -13.42 2.74 -5.73
C GLN A 36 -14.40 1.66 -5.29
N ASN A 37 -13.96 0.77 -4.41
CA ASN A 37 -14.78 -0.36 -3.97
C ASN A 37 -15.68 0.07 -2.80
N PRO A 38 -17.02 0.02 -2.93
CA PRO A 38 -17.93 0.43 -1.86
C PRO A 38 -17.87 -0.49 -0.61
N MET A 39 -17.25 -1.67 -0.72
CA MET A 39 -17.14 -2.67 0.36
C MET A 39 -15.96 -2.44 1.33
N TRP A 40 -15.41 -1.23 1.42
CA TRP A 40 -14.24 -0.91 2.29
C TRP A 40 -12.98 -1.74 1.99
N LEU A 41 -12.94 -2.42 0.85
CA LEU A 41 -11.75 -3.12 0.36
C LEU A 41 -10.80 -2.09 -0.26
N ALA A 42 -9.50 -2.26 0.00
CA ALA A 42 -8.48 -1.42 -0.57
C ALA A 42 -8.58 -1.42 -2.11
N ASN A 43 -8.64 -0.24 -2.73
CA ASN A 43 -8.66 -0.13 -4.19
C ASN A 43 -7.25 -0.17 -4.79
N TRP A 44 -6.28 -0.79 -4.14
CA TRP A 44 -4.91 -0.86 -4.61
C TRP A 44 -4.22 -2.12 -4.11
N ASP A 45 -3.14 -2.49 -4.80
CA ASP A 45 -2.34 -3.67 -4.47
C ASP A 45 -0.84 -3.49 -4.78
N VAL A 46 -0.02 -4.43 -4.28
CA VAL A 46 1.44 -4.43 -4.41
C VAL A 46 1.94 -5.74 -5.03
N PRO A 47 1.61 -6.02 -6.31
CA PRO A 47 1.89 -7.32 -6.93
C PRO A 47 3.39 -7.68 -6.93
N GLN A 48 4.28 -6.69 -6.94
CA GLN A 48 5.73 -6.91 -6.89
C GLN A 48 6.24 -7.55 -5.59
N LEU A 49 5.42 -7.64 -4.54
CA LEU A 49 5.78 -8.27 -3.26
C LEU A 49 5.10 -9.63 -3.03
N ALA A 50 4.33 -10.14 -4.00
CA ALA A 50 3.54 -11.36 -3.83
C ALA A 50 4.41 -12.59 -3.48
N ASP A 51 5.61 -12.68 -4.05
CA ASP A 51 6.54 -13.80 -3.88
C ASP A 51 7.69 -13.50 -2.90
N ALA A 52 7.58 -12.42 -2.11
CA ALA A 52 8.63 -12.03 -1.17
C ALA A 52 8.79 -13.07 -0.03
N PRO A 53 10.02 -13.50 0.31
CA PRO A 53 10.24 -14.49 1.37
C PRO A 53 9.78 -14.02 2.74
N GLU A 54 9.79 -12.71 3.02
CA GLU A 54 9.25 -12.12 4.24
C GLU A 54 7.73 -11.86 4.18
N HIS A 55 7.00 -12.71 3.44
CA HIS A 55 5.57 -12.59 3.15
C HIS A 55 4.73 -12.22 4.38
N ASP A 56 4.91 -12.91 5.51
CA ASP A 56 4.11 -12.68 6.72
C ASP A 56 4.28 -11.27 7.31
N ILE A 57 5.51 -10.75 7.30
CA ILE A 57 5.82 -9.40 7.80
C ILE A 57 5.26 -8.37 6.83
N ILE A 58 5.40 -8.60 5.53
CA ILE A 58 4.90 -7.70 4.49
C ILE A 58 3.37 -7.64 4.53
N GLU A 59 2.69 -8.78 4.64
CA GLU A 59 1.24 -8.89 4.79
C GLU A 59 0.70 -8.10 5.98
N GLU A 60 1.40 -8.12 7.11
CA GLU A 60 1.04 -7.33 8.30
C GLU A 60 1.04 -5.82 7.98
N GLU A 61 2.13 -5.33 7.39
CA GLU A 61 2.28 -3.92 7.02
C GLU A 61 1.29 -3.50 5.91
N LEU A 62 1.03 -4.40 4.94
CA LEU A 62 0.01 -4.18 3.91
C LEU A 62 -1.39 -4.11 4.51
N ARG A 63 -1.72 -4.95 5.49
CA ARG A 63 -3.03 -4.93 6.16
C ARG A 63 -3.25 -3.63 6.92
N GLU A 64 -2.26 -3.15 7.67
CA GLU A 64 -2.32 -1.85 8.34
C GLU A 64 -2.48 -0.70 7.33
N ALA A 65 -1.71 -0.73 6.23
CA ALA A 65 -1.82 0.27 5.17
C ALA A 65 -3.20 0.26 4.51
N ARG A 66 -3.77 -0.91 4.22
CA ARG A 66 -5.11 -1.06 3.63
C ARG A 66 -6.21 -0.54 4.56
N TRP A 67 -6.08 -0.73 5.87
CA TRP A 67 -7.00 -0.13 6.86
C TRP A 67 -6.91 1.40 6.89
N ARG A 68 -5.69 1.94 6.80
CA ARG A 68 -5.43 3.38 6.85
C ARG A 68 -5.79 4.11 5.55
N PHE A 69 -5.54 3.48 4.42
CA PHE A 69 -5.71 4.05 3.08
C PHE A 69 -6.58 3.11 2.22
N PRO A 70 -7.86 2.89 2.57
CA PRO A 70 -8.69 1.96 1.82
C PRO A 70 -9.01 2.48 0.41
N GLN A 71 -9.11 3.79 0.23
CA GLN A 71 -9.44 4.40 -1.07
C GLN A 71 -8.41 5.47 -1.40
N ILE A 72 -7.71 5.30 -2.50
CA ILE A 72 -6.70 6.23 -3.00
C ILE A 72 -6.92 6.59 -4.47
N LEU A 73 -6.37 7.73 -4.88
CA LEU A 73 -6.29 8.14 -6.28
C LEU A 73 -4.94 7.74 -6.88
N ASP A 74 -4.93 7.46 -8.18
CA ASP A 74 -3.71 7.25 -8.95
C ASP A 74 -3.09 8.61 -9.31
N GLU A 75 -1.89 8.92 -8.80
CA GLU A 75 -1.18 10.20 -8.99
C GLU A 75 0.34 10.05 -9.15
#